data_AF-A0A5N0GBN4-F1
#
_entry.id   AF-A0A5N0GBN4-F1
#
_cell.length_a   1.000
_cell.length_b   1.000
_cell.length_c   1.000
_cell.angle_alpha   90.00
_cell.angle_beta   90.00
_cell.angle_gamma   90.00
#
_symmetry.space_group_name_H-M   'P 1'
#
loop_
_entity.id
_entity.type
_entity.pdbx_description
1 polymer ?
#
loop_
_entity_poly.entity_id
_entity_poly.type
_entity_poly.pdbx_seq_one_letter_code
_entity_poly.pdbx_strand_id
1 'polypeptide(L)'
;MDLAPYRGTAAAGDTAVATSCTAGSLPDYGSLPPETNSARIHAGPGSAPMLAAAQAWDTLADDLYVAAASYRSVIAALAGGSWLGPASASMAAAAASYVGWMNATATQAEQVGA
;
A
#
# COMPACT_ATOMS: atom_id res chain seq x y z
N MET A 1 22.91 19.34 -18.03
CA MET A 1 22.67 18.09 -17.30
C MET A 1 21.32 18.23 -16.64
N ASP A 2 20.31 17.75 -17.35
CA ASP A 2 18.89 17.95 -17.09
C ASP A 2 18.36 16.71 -16.36
N LEU A 3 17.88 16.87 -15.12
CA LEU A 3 17.22 15.83 -14.35
C LEU A 3 15.73 16.16 -14.32
N ALA A 4 14.97 15.41 -15.13
CA ALA A 4 13.53 15.46 -15.19
C ALA A 4 12.90 15.24 -13.80
N PRO A 5 11.89 16.03 -13.40
CA PRO A 5 11.19 15.85 -12.14
C PRO A 5 10.19 14.68 -12.24
N TYR A 6 10.26 13.75 -11.29
CA TYR A 6 9.21 12.78 -11.03
C TYR A 6 7.94 13.53 -10.57
N ARG A 7 7.09 13.92 -11.52
CA ARG A 7 5.76 14.49 -11.27
C ARG A 7 4.77 13.35 -11.03
N GLY A 8 4.39 13.16 -9.77
CA GLY A 8 3.11 12.53 -9.42
C GLY A 8 2.01 13.60 -9.44
N THR A 9 1.45 13.91 -10.60
CA THR A 9 0.21 14.71 -10.70
C THR A 9 -0.97 13.78 -10.77
N ALA A 10 -1.68 13.64 -9.64
CA ALA A 10 -3.04 13.13 -9.62
C ALA A 10 -3.97 14.21 -10.20
N ALA A 11 -4.40 14.05 -11.45
CA ALA A 11 -5.52 14.77 -12.03
C ALA A 11 -6.16 13.95 -13.15
N ALA A 12 -7.40 13.54 -12.91
CA ALA A 12 -8.47 13.25 -13.88
C ALA A 12 -8.05 12.60 -15.20
N GLY A 13 -8.08 11.26 -15.22
CA GLY A 13 -7.90 10.44 -16.42
C GLY A 13 -8.45 9.04 -16.18
N ASP A 14 -9.71 8.95 -15.73
CA ASP A 14 -10.48 7.70 -15.72
C ASP A 14 -10.90 7.39 -17.16
N THR A 15 -9.93 6.94 -17.96
CA THR A 15 -10.17 6.38 -19.29
C THR A 15 -9.96 4.89 -19.19
N ALA A 16 -11.06 4.21 -18.88
CA ALA A 16 -11.28 2.78 -18.94
C ALA A 16 -10.33 2.01 -19.89
N VAL A 17 -9.32 1.36 -19.33
CA VAL A 17 -8.80 0.10 -19.88
C VAL A 17 -9.65 -1.02 -19.28
N ALA A 18 -10.89 -1.10 -19.75
CA ALA A 18 -11.78 -2.23 -19.53
C ALA A 18 -12.05 -2.92 -20.87
N THR A 19 -10.99 -3.40 -21.52
CA THR A 19 -11.13 -4.17 -22.76
C THR A 19 -10.15 -5.34 -22.78
N SER A 20 -10.44 -6.38 -21.99
CA SER A 20 -10.24 -7.81 -22.30
C SER A 20 -10.32 -8.70 -21.05
N CYS A 21 -11.49 -8.78 -20.43
CA CYS A 21 -11.86 -10.00 -19.70
C CYS A 21 -12.77 -10.78 -20.65
N THR A 22 -12.21 -11.73 -21.40
CA THR A 22 -13.04 -12.65 -22.18
C THR A 22 -13.95 -13.38 -21.21
N ALA A 23 -15.26 -13.16 -21.28
CA ALA A 23 -16.29 -13.77 -20.45
C ALA A 23 -16.49 -15.27 -20.78
N GLY A 24 -15.39 -16.03 -20.80
CA GLY A 24 -15.34 -17.43 -21.20
C GLY A 24 -14.19 -18.14 -20.48
N SER A 25 -14.24 -18.20 -19.15
CA SER A 25 -13.58 -19.23 -18.32
C SER A 25 -13.87 -19.10 -16.81
N LEU A 26 -14.99 -18.50 -16.40
CA LEU A 26 -15.36 -18.54 -14.98
C LEU A 26 -15.72 -19.99 -14.60
N PRO A 27 -15.24 -20.52 -13.46
CA PRO A 27 -15.64 -21.83 -12.98
C PRO A 27 -17.16 -21.90 -12.76
N ASP A 28 -17.82 -22.90 -13.36
CA ASP A 28 -19.23 -23.20 -13.09
C ASP A 28 -19.34 -24.22 -11.95
N TYR A 29 -19.43 -23.72 -10.71
CA TYR A 29 -19.66 -24.57 -9.54
C TYR A 29 -21.04 -25.25 -9.53
N GLY A 30 -22.01 -24.75 -10.30
CA GLY A 30 -23.34 -25.35 -10.44
C GLY A 30 -23.36 -26.62 -11.30
N SER A 31 -22.35 -26.81 -12.15
CA SER A 31 -22.14 -28.03 -12.93
C SER A 31 -21.54 -29.20 -12.13
N LEU A 32 -21.03 -28.93 -10.91
CA LEU A 32 -20.44 -29.94 -10.03
C LEU A 32 -21.48 -30.53 -9.07
N PRO A 33 -21.43 -31.85 -8.78
CA PRO A 33 -22.28 -32.43 -7.75
C PRO A 33 -21.95 -31.84 -6.37
N PRO A 34 -22.95 -31.71 -5.47
CA PRO A 34 -22.79 -31.01 -4.20
C PRO A 34 -21.69 -31.59 -3.31
N GLU A 35 -21.45 -32.91 -3.37
CA GLU A 35 -20.39 -33.60 -2.63
C GLU A 35 -19.00 -33.05 -2.96
N THR A 36 -18.78 -32.65 -4.22
CA THR A 36 -17.49 -32.11 -4.66
C THR A 36 -17.27 -30.70 -4.11
N ASN A 37 -18.30 -29.85 -4.18
CA ASN A 37 -18.23 -28.49 -3.65
C ASN A 37 -18.09 -28.51 -2.12
N SER A 38 -18.88 -29.33 -1.43
CA SER A 38 -18.82 -29.51 0.02
C SER A 38 -17.47 -30.07 0.48
N ALA A 39 -16.94 -31.10 -0.18
CA ALA A 39 -15.63 -31.66 0.15
C ALA A 39 -14.53 -30.60 0.04
N ARG A 40 -14.57 -29.72 -0.97
CA ARG A 40 -13.61 -28.62 -1.13
C ARG A 40 -13.72 -27.54 -0.05
N ILE A 41 -14.94 -27.20 0.39
CA ILE A 41 -15.16 -26.18 1.43
C ILE A 41 -14.70 -26.69 2.81
N HIS A 42 -14.93 -27.97 3.11
CA HIS A 42 -14.58 -28.56 4.39
C HIS A 42 -13.12 -29.05 4.47
N ALA A 43 -12.48 -29.27 3.33
CA ALA A 43 -11.05 -29.55 3.27
C ALA A 43 -10.25 -28.23 3.28
N GLY A 44 -9.57 -27.93 4.38
CA GLY A 44 -8.65 -26.79 4.43
C GLY A 44 -8.29 -26.36 5.84
N PRO A 45 -7.33 -25.42 5.97
CA PRO A 45 -6.84 -24.92 7.26
C PRO A 45 -7.79 -23.94 7.97
N GLY A 46 -8.98 -23.66 7.41
CA GLY A 46 -9.91 -22.66 7.94
C GLY A 46 -9.42 -21.22 7.76
N SER A 47 -9.97 -20.30 8.56
CA SER A 47 -9.67 -18.85 8.47
C SER A 47 -8.42 -18.41 9.24
N ALA A 48 -7.81 -19.28 10.04
CA ALA A 48 -6.68 -18.90 10.89
C ALA A 48 -5.49 -18.28 10.13
N PRO A 49 -5.08 -18.79 8.95
CA PRO A 49 -4.03 -18.13 8.15
C PRO A 49 -4.43 -16.73 7.67
N MET A 50 -5.71 -16.51 7.39
CA MET A 50 -6.23 -15.20 6.97
C MET A 50 -6.19 -14.21 8.13
N LEU A 51 -6.55 -14.65 9.34
CA LEU A 51 -6.46 -13.83 10.54
C LEU A 51 -5.01 -13.48 10.90
N ALA A 52 -4.08 -14.42 10.73
CA ALA A 52 -2.66 -14.15 10.93
C ALA A 52 -2.13 -13.13 9.91
N ALA A 53 -2.57 -13.21 8.64
CA ALA A 53 -2.22 -12.23 7.63
C ALA A 53 -2.78 -10.84 7.95
N ALA A 54 -4.04 -10.76 8.42
CA ALA A 54 -4.67 -9.51 8.85
C ALA A 54 -3.86 -8.81 9.96
N GLN A 55 -3.48 -9.54 11.01
CA GLN A 55 -2.64 -9.02 12.08
C GLN A 55 -1.26 -8.55 11.60
N ALA A 56 -0.67 -9.22 10.62
CA ALA A 56 0.60 -8.81 10.04
C ALA A 56 0.47 -7.49 9.26
N TRP A 57 -0.66 -7.27 8.58
CA TRP A 57 -0.96 -5.99 7.91
C TRP A 57 -1.17 -4.85 8.91
N ASP A 58 -1.88 -5.09 10.02
CA ASP A 58 -2.02 -4.10 11.09
C ASP A 58 -0.66 -3.71 11.69
N THR A 59 0.19 -4.71 11.97
CA THR A 59 1.55 -4.47 12.49
C THR A 59 2.39 -3.66 11.50
N LEU A 60 2.30 -3.96 10.20
CA LEU A 60 3.00 -3.21 9.17
C LEU A 60 2.51 -1.75 9.10
N ALA A 61 1.22 -1.49 9.30
CA ALA A 61 0.69 -0.13 9.35
C ALA A 61 1.31 0.67 10.50
N ASP A 62 1.35 0.09 11.71
CA ASP A 62 1.96 0.71 12.89
C ASP A 62 3.45 1.03 12.65
N ASP A 63 4.21 0.08 12.12
CA ASP A 63 5.63 0.25 11.81
C ASP A 63 5.86 1.40 10.81
N LEU A 64 5.01 1.52 9.79
CA LEU A 64 5.08 2.61 8.80
C LEU A 64 4.76 3.98 9.42
N TYR A 65 3.78 4.06 10.33
CA TYR A 65 3.49 5.30 11.05
C TYR A 65 4.64 5.72 11.98
N VAL A 66 5.22 4.77 12.71
CA VAL A 66 6.39 5.00 13.57
C VAL A 66 7.58 5.48 12.72
N ALA A 67 7.86 4.81 11.60
CA ALA A 67 8.91 5.20 10.68
C ALA A 67 8.68 6.62 10.15
N ALA A 68 7.47 6.95 9.68
CA ALA A 68 7.10 8.28 9.21
C ALA A 68 7.24 9.37 10.29
N ALA A 69 6.95 9.06 11.55
CA ALA A 69 7.19 9.97 12.68
C ALA A 69 8.68 10.20 12.92
N SER A 70 9.51 9.14 12.88
CA SER A 70 10.97 9.27 13.07
C SER A 70 11.61 10.10 11.97
N TYR A 71 11.22 9.89 10.71
CA TYR A 71 11.73 10.66 9.57
C TYR A 71 11.37 12.15 9.71
N ARG A 72 10.12 12.46 10.07
CA ARG A 72 9.70 13.85 10.34
C ARG A 72 10.55 14.51 11.42
N SER A 73 10.88 13.79 12.49
CA SER A 73 11.74 14.30 13.57
C SER A 73 13.14 14.65 13.06
N VAL A 74 13.79 13.75 12.31
CA VAL A 74 15.12 13.99 11.73
C VAL A 74 15.11 15.13 10.73
N ILE A 75 14.10 15.20 9.85
CA ILE A 75 13.96 16.28 8.88
C ILE A 75 13.78 17.64 9.58
N ALA A 76 12.98 17.70 10.64
CA ALA A 76 12.78 18.92 11.41
C ALA A 76 14.07 19.38 12.09
N ALA A 77 14.85 18.45 12.66
CA ALA A 77 16.15 18.76 13.24
C ALA A 77 17.16 19.27 12.19
N LEU A 78 17.13 18.69 10.97
CA LEU A 78 17.99 19.11 9.87
C LEU A 78 17.63 20.50 9.35
N ALA A 79 16.33 20.75 9.13
CA ALA A 79 15.81 22.00 8.58
C ALA A 79 15.84 23.16 9.59
N GLY A 80 15.78 22.87 10.89
CA GLY A 80 15.89 23.86 11.96
C GLY A 80 17.31 24.00 12.54
N GLY A 81 18.26 23.16 12.10
CA GLY A 81 19.63 23.11 12.62
C GLY A 81 20.58 24.11 11.96
N SER A 82 21.88 23.92 12.18
CA SER A 82 22.94 24.80 11.64
C SER A 82 23.14 24.68 10.12
N TRP A 83 22.61 23.63 9.48
CA TRP A 83 22.70 23.44 8.03
C TRP A 83 21.48 24.03 7.32
N LEU A 84 21.51 25.36 7.16
CA LEU A 84 20.47 26.13 6.48
C LEU A 84 20.89 26.49 5.06
N GLY A 85 19.94 26.46 4.13
CA GLY A 85 20.14 26.91 2.75
C GLY A 85 19.35 26.11 1.71
N PRO A 86 19.44 26.48 0.43
CA PRO A 86 18.65 25.87 -0.65
C PRO A 86 18.84 24.34 -0.77
N ALA A 87 20.05 23.84 -0.51
CA ALA A 87 20.34 22.41 -0.54
C ALA A 87 19.63 21.63 0.60
N SER A 88 19.65 22.17 1.82
CA SER A 88 18.94 21.58 2.97
C SER A 88 17.42 21.59 2.75
N ALA A 89 16.87 22.70 2.22
CA ALA A 89 15.46 22.79 1.85
C ALA A 89 15.06 21.77 0.76
N SER A 90 15.92 21.57 -0.24
CA SER A 90 15.70 20.56 -1.29
C SER A 90 15.69 19.14 -0.74
N MET A 91 16.62 18.80 0.17
CA MET A 91 16.63 17.48 0.82
C MET A 91 15.39 17.28 1.69
N ALA A 92 14.98 18.28 2.47
CA ALA A 92 13.78 18.21 3.31
C ALA A 92 12.52 17.96 2.46
N ALA A 93 12.39 18.63 1.30
CA ALA A 93 11.27 18.41 0.39
C ALA A 93 11.24 16.99 -0.20
N ALA A 94 12.40 16.44 -0.58
CA ALA A 94 12.50 15.07 -1.08
C ALA A 94 12.17 14.03 0.01
N ALA A 95 12.57 14.27 1.26
CA ALA A 95 12.24 13.37 2.36
C ALA A 95 10.75 13.45 2.75
N ALA A 96 10.11 14.61 2.59
CA ALA A 96 8.68 14.79 2.86
C ALA A 96 7.78 13.96 1.93
N SER A 97 8.14 13.79 0.65
CA SER A 97 7.38 12.94 -0.27
C SER A 97 7.42 11.46 0.15
N TYR A 98 8.55 10.98 0.66
CA TYR A 98 8.68 9.63 1.19
C TYR A 98 7.85 9.43 2.47
N VAL A 99 7.83 10.41 3.37
CA VAL A 99 6.93 10.41 4.54
C VAL A 99 5.46 10.36 4.12
N GLY A 100 5.08 11.10 3.07
CA GLY A 100 3.73 11.06 2.51
C GLY A 100 3.35 9.66 2.02
N TRP A 101 4.25 8.99 1.29
CA TRP A 101 4.07 7.62 0.85
C TRP A 101 3.92 6.64 2.03
N MET A 102 4.78 6.72 3.04
CA MET A 102 4.69 5.84 4.22
C MET A 102 3.33 5.94 4.92
N ASN A 103 2.82 7.16 5.13
CA ASN A 103 1.50 7.34 5.75
C ASN A 103 0.36 6.79 4.87
N ALA A 104 0.42 7.01 3.55
CA ALA A 104 -0.61 6.50 2.63
C ALA A 104 -0.60 4.97 2.54
N THR A 105 0.57 4.34 2.58
CA THR A 105 0.70 2.88 2.60
C THR A 105 0.29 2.31 3.95
N ALA A 106 0.56 2.99 5.07
CA ALA A 106 0.07 2.59 6.38
C ALA A 106 -1.46 2.51 6.40
N THR A 107 -2.16 3.54 5.92
CA THR A 107 -3.63 3.51 5.82
C THR A 107 -4.15 2.39 4.91
N GLN A 108 -3.45 2.08 3.81
CA GLN A 108 -3.82 0.94 2.97
C GLN A 108 -3.61 -0.40 3.69
N ALA A 109 -2.55 -0.52 4.50
CA ALA A 109 -2.31 -1.72 5.29
C ALA A 109 -3.37 -1.92 6.37
N GLU A 110 -3.79 -0.86 7.08
CA GLU A 110 -4.93 -0.92 8.03
C GLU A 110 -6.22 -1.41 7.35
N GLN A 111 -6.49 -0.95 6.12
CA GLN A 111 -7.67 -1.37 5.36
C GLN A 111 -7.65 -2.86 4.97
N VAL A 112 -6.47 -3.46 4.84
CA VAL A 112 -6.31 -4.88 4.52
C VAL A 112 -6.32 -5.74 5.79
N GLY A 113 -5.90 -5.18 6.92
CA GLY A 113 -5.93 -5.84 8.23
C GLY A 113 -7.30 -5.84 8.91
N ALA A 114 -8.15 -4.83 8.65
CA ALA A 114 -9.50 -4.68 9.19
C ALA A 114 -10.54 -5.65 8.57
#